data_AF-A0A4V1L9N8-F1
#
_entry.id   AF-A0A4V1L9N8-F1
#
_cell.length_a   1.000
_cell.length_b   1.000
_cell.length_c   1.000
_cell.angle_alpha   90.00
_cell.angle_beta   90.00
_cell.angle_gamma   90.00
#
_symmetry.space_group_name_H-M   'P 1'
#
loop_
_entity.id
_entity.type
_entity.pdbx_description
1 polymer ?
#
loop_
_entity_poly.entity_id
_entity_poly.type
_entity_poly.pdbx_seq_one_letter_code
_entity_poly.pdbx_strand_id
1 'polypeptide(L)'
;MKTLLDNLSSDLLQNQVFQTGFRFLTIVKGSHLPKMDSNVLIFIMSGTMKVFSGEKELAIIDERHIFFWDKENDHVCEMLSDTQVILFAFGDLIVHDLLTFRPYASFQDKSALKGTGLRFAEPLNSFLQLLVLYLEMKLDDVSLYITKRQELFYILNSVYNEQELAILFSSLTEQSSKFKEQILENYLSAKNVGELASLLGYGVTNFRVKFKEQFGVSVYRWLLNRKSQRIIYRITVYGDEFSQIIDDFGFSSPSHFNKFCRSQYGLTPCELRKKLKTNNNS
;
A
#
# COMPACT_ATOMS: atom_id res chain seq x y z
N MET A 1 -0.57 -28.79 12.29
CA MET A 1 0.31 -28.88 11.10
C MET A 1 -0.47 -28.81 9.78
N LYS A 2 -1.64 -28.13 9.73
CA LYS A 2 -2.37 -27.84 8.47
C LYS A 2 -3.32 -26.64 8.61
N THR A 3 -3.11 -25.78 9.61
CA THR A 3 -4.13 -24.85 10.13
C THR A 3 -3.65 -23.42 10.34
N LEU A 4 -2.42 -23.08 9.96
CA LEU A 4 -1.87 -21.72 10.08
C LEU A 4 -1.60 -21.05 8.72
N LEU A 5 -1.34 -21.83 7.66
CA LEU A 5 -0.99 -21.32 6.33
C LEU A 5 -2.18 -21.30 5.36
N ASP A 6 -3.09 -22.29 5.42
CA ASP A 6 -4.26 -22.36 4.52
C ASP A 6 -5.24 -21.17 4.73
N ASN A 7 -5.28 -20.67 5.97
CA ASN A 7 -6.06 -19.49 6.32
C ASN A 7 -5.42 -18.18 5.88
N LEU A 8 -4.16 -18.12 5.43
CA LEU A 8 -3.59 -16.85 4.96
C LEU A 8 -4.34 -16.34 3.74
N SER A 9 -4.69 -17.21 2.77
CA SER A 9 -5.42 -16.80 1.57
C SER A 9 -6.82 -16.24 1.85
N SER A 10 -7.52 -16.75 2.89
CA SER A 10 -8.87 -16.33 3.26
C SER A 10 -8.93 -15.28 4.39
N ASP A 11 -7.96 -15.27 5.32
CA ASP A 11 -7.87 -14.33 6.45
C ASP A 11 -6.94 -13.12 6.19
N LEU A 12 -6.17 -13.11 5.09
CA LEU A 12 -5.60 -11.87 4.51
C LEU A 12 -6.72 -10.84 4.20
N LEU A 13 -7.98 -11.26 4.17
CA LEU A 13 -9.17 -10.49 3.85
C LEU A 13 -10.00 -10.04 5.05
N GLN A 14 -9.45 -9.99 6.28
CA GLN A 14 -10.17 -9.38 7.42
C GLN A 14 -10.21 -7.84 7.41
N ASN A 15 -10.28 -7.24 6.23
CA ASN A 15 -10.81 -5.90 6.06
C ASN A 15 -11.43 -5.80 4.65
N GLN A 16 -12.72 -6.19 4.54
CA GLN A 16 -13.45 -6.23 3.27
C GLN A 16 -13.43 -4.91 2.49
N VAL A 17 -13.09 -3.79 3.15
CA VAL A 17 -13.06 -2.46 2.54
C VAL A 17 -11.76 -2.19 1.77
N PHE A 18 -10.62 -2.79 2.16
CA PHE A 18 -9.33 -2.29 1.70
C PHE A 18 -8.40 -3.31 1.03
N GLN A 19 -8.61 -4.63 1.19
CA GLN A 19 -7.69 -5.65 0.63
C GLN A 19 -6.19 -5.35 0.93
N THR A 20 -5.93 -4.64 2.03
CA THR A 20 -4.64 -4.04 2.42
C THR A 20 -4.65 -3.87 3.95
N GLY A 21 -3.49 -3.98 4.61
CA GLY A 21 -3.43 -4.04 6.07
C GLY A 21 -2.09 -4.46 6.63
N PHE A 22 -1.92 -4.26 7.94
CA PHE A 22 -0.82 -4.81 8.73
C PHE A 22 -1.20 -6.19 9.30
N ARG A 23 -0.27 -7.15 9.25
CA ARG A 23 -0.40 -8.47 9.88
C ARG A 23 0.91 -8.86 10.51
N PHE A 24 0.85 -9.49 11.69
CA PHE A 24 2.00 -10.07 12.35
C PHE A 24 1.88 -11.60 12.31
N LEU A 25 2.94 -12.28 11.86
CA LEU A 25 2.97 -13.73 11.71
C LEU A 25 4.24 -14.30 12.32
N THR A 26 4.11 -15.48 12.93
CA THR A 26 5.24 -16.35 13.25
C THR A 26 5.18 -17.56 12.33
N ILE A 27 6.24 -17.77 11.56
CA ILE A 27 6.32 -18.79 10.52
C ILE A 27 7.43 -19.76 10.91
N VAL A 28 7.10 -21.06 10.98
CA VAL A 28 8.06 -22.09 11.38
C VAL A 28 9.05 -22.40 10.27
N LYS A 29 10.27 -22.79 10.66
CA LYS A 29 11.32 -23.23 9.74
C LYS A 29 10.82 -24.25 8.71
N GLY A 30 11.27 -24.10 7.46
CA GLY A 30 10.92 -24.97 6.33
C GLY A 30 9.55 -24.68 5.71
N SER A 31 8.80 -23.70 6.23
CA SER A 31 7.56 -23.24 5.60
C SER A 31 7.83 -22.19 4.53
N HIS A 32 6.87 -22.06 3.60
CA HIS A 32 6.88 -21.02 2.58
C HIS A 32 5.83 -19.95 2.84
N LEU A 33 6.11 -18.70 2.44
CA LEU A 33 5.05 -17.70 2.34
C LEU A 33 4.10 -18.06 1.19
N PRO A 34 2.77 -17.98 1.40
CA PRO A 34 1.82 -18.19 0.33
C PRO A 34 1.93 -17.07 -0.71
N LYS A 35 1.55 -17.37 -1.94
CA LYS A 35 1.43 -16.35 -2.98
C LYS A 35 0.37 -15.32 -2.56
N MET A 36 0.71 -14.05 -2.76
CA MET A 36 -0.13 -12.91 -2.38
C MET A 36 -0.65 -12.20 -3.63
N ASP A 37 -1.92 -11.78 -3.59
CA ASP A 37 -2.59 -11.07 -4.71
C ASP A 37 -2.31 -9.55 -4.73
N SER A 38 -1.52 -9.06 -3.76
CA SER A 38 -1.18 -7.66 -3.57
C SER A 38 0.33 -7.49 -3.39
N ASN A 39 0.82 -6.28 -3.63
CA ASN A 39 2.18 -5.90 -3.30
C ASN A 39 2.33 -5.80 -1.78
N VAL A 40 3.44 -6.32 -1.24
CA VAL A 40 3.62 -6.43 0.21
C VAL A 40 5.03 -6.00 0.61
N LEU A 41 5.11 -5.13 1.62
CA LEU A 41 6.34 -4.92 2.37
C LEU A 41 6.40 -5.93 3.51
N ILE A 42 7.48 -6.71 3.54
CA ILE A 42 7.74 -7.74 4.53
C ILE A 42 8.85 -7.22 5.45
N PHE A 43 8.50 -6.97 6.71
CA PHE A 43 9.45 -6.56 7.74
C PHE A 43 9.84 -7.79 8.56
N ILE A 44 11.08 -8.25 8.43
CA ILE A 44 11.59 -9.43 9.14
C ILE A 44 12.07 -8.97 10.51
N MET A 45 11.28 -9.26 11.55
CA MET A 45 11.58 -8.84 12.92
C MET A 45 12.67 -9.71 13.56
N SER A 46 12.61 -11.01 13.31
CA SER A 46 13.56 -12.03 13.76
C SER A 46 13.53 -13.22 12.79
N GLY A 47 14.63 -13.97 12.73
CA GLY A 47 14.78 -15.14 11.85
C GLY A 47 15.40 -14.80 10.48
N THR A 48 15.46 -15.81 9.61
CA THR A 48 16.11 -15.72 8.30
C THR A 48 15.23 -16.36 7.23
N MET A 49 15.14 -15.69 6.08
CA MET A 49 14.35 -16.11 4.94
C MET A 49 15.21 -16.20 3.69
N LYS A 50 14.97 -17.20 2.85
CA LYS A 50 15.57 -17.36 1.53
C LYS A 50 14.53 -17.06 0.45
N VAL A 51 14.94 -16.33 -0.59
CA VAL A 51 14.10 -15.93 -1.72
C VAL A 51 14.56 -16.65 -2.99
N PHE A 52 13.63 -17.26 -3.69
CA PHE A 52 13.83 -17.97 -4.95
C PHE A 52 13.00 -17.34 -6.07
N SER A 53 13.45 -17.49 -7.32
CA SER A 53 12.65 -17.31 -8.54
C SER A 53 12.90 -18.52 -9.43
N GLY A 54 11.84 -19.31 -9.66
CA GLY A 54 11.97 -20.66 -10.18
C GLY A 54 12.94 -21.51 -9.34
N GLU A 55 13.96 -22.09 -9.99
CA GLU A 55 15.01 -22.88 -9.33
C GLU A 55 16.22 -22.04 -8.85
N LYS A 56 16.24 -20.73 -9.14
CA LYS A 56 17.37 -19.87 -8.84
C LYS A 56 17.19 -19.21 -7.47
N GLU A 57 18.18 -19.40 -6.60
CA GLU A 57 18.31 -18.62 -5.36
C GLU A 57 18.66 -17.16 -5.70
N LEU A 58 17.84 -16.23 -5.22
CA LEU A 58 18.03 -14.80 -5.44
C LEU A 58 18.73 -14.13 -4.26
N ALA A 59 18.33 -14.48 -3.03
CA ALA A 59 18.84 -13.83 -1.83
C ALA A 59 18.59 -14.62 -0.55
N ILE A 60 19.43 -14.39 0.45
CA ILE A 60 19.17 -14.72 1.85
C ILE A 60 19.00 -13.39 2.59
N ILE A 61 17.93 -13.26 3.34
CA ILE A 61 17.54 -12.04 4.05
C ILE A 61 17.42 -12.36 5.54
N ASP A 62 18.28 -11.74 6.32
CA ASP A 62 18.34 -11.90 7.77
C ASP A 62 17.38 -10.96 8.51
N GLU A 63 17.30 -11.14 9.81
CA GLU A 63 16.51 -10.29 10.71
C GLU A 63 16.83 -8.80 10.54
N ARG A 64 15.83 -7.98 10.88
CA ARG A 64 15.87 -6.51 10.78
C ARG A 64 16.09 -6.01 9.36
N HIS A 65 15.45 -6.66 8.39
CA HIS A 65 15.42 -6.20 7.00
C HIS A 65 13.99 -6.07 6.48
N ILE A 66 13.83 -5.14 5.55
CA ILE A 66 12.63 -4.90 4.76
C ILE A 66 12.83 -5.57 3.41
N PHE A 67 11.92 -6.47 3.04
CA PHE A 67 11.86 -7.06 1.72
C PHE A 67 10.57 -6.63 1.02
N PHE A 68 10.67 -6.27 -0.25
CA PHE A 68 9.50 -5.95 -1.07
C PHE A 68 9.11 -7.17 -1.91
N TRP A 69 7.88 -7.63 -1.69
CA TRP A 69 7.24 -8.67 -2.47
C TRP A 69 6.31 -8.03 -3.51
N ASP A 70 6.64 -8.27 -4.78
CA ASP A 70 5.84 -7.87 -5.93
C ASP A 70 4.92 -9.02 -6.35
N LYS A 71 3.62 -8.73 -6.48
CA LYS A 71 2.61 -9.72 -6.88
C LYS A 71 2.82 -10.26 -8.30
N GLU A 72 3.49 -9.49 -9.16
CA GLU A 72 3.76 -9.85 -10.55
C GLU A 72 4.97 -10.79 -10.68
N ASN A 73 5.80 -10.91 -9.64
CA ASN A 73 6.96 -11.79 -9.63
C ASN A 73 6.57 -13.22 -9.22
N ASP A 74 7.37 -14.19 -9.67
CA ASP A 74 7.24 -15.61 -9.32
C ASP A 74 8.04 -15.99 -8.06
N HIS A 75 8.34 -15.00 -7.23
CA HIS A 75 9.18 -15.21 -6.06
C HIS A 75 8.54 -16.23 -5.11
N VAL A 76 9.39 -17.02 -4.46
CA VAL A 76 9.01 -17.93 -3.37
C VAL A 76 9.93 -17.65 -2.19
N CYS A 77 9.35 -17.48 -1.01
CA CYS A 77 10.09 -17.23 0.22
C CYS A 77 10.03 -18.47 1.13
N GLU A 78 11.18 -19.03 1.49
CA GLU A 78 11.32 -20.16 2.42
C GLU A 78 11.96 -19.69 3.73
N MET A 79 11.46 -20.14 4.88
CA MET A 79 12.03 -19.80 6.18
C MET A 79 13.16 -20.76 6.57
N LEU A 80 14.37 -20.23 6.78
CA LEU A 80 15.54 -21.02 7.20
C LEU A 80 15.57 -21.25 8.73
N SER A 81 14.86 -20.44 9.48
CA SER A 81 14.63 -20.54 10.93
C SER A 81 13.18 -20.20 11.26
N ASP A 82 12.80 -20.29 12.54
CA ASP A 82 11.52 -19.74 12.98
C ASP A 82 11.59 -18.22 12.84
N THR A 83 10.68 -17.65 12.05
CA THR A 83 10.75 -16.27 11.57
C THR A 83 9.51 -15.50 11.98
N GLN A 84 9.70 -14.29 12.52
CA GLN A 84 8.63 -13.36 12.82
C GLN A 84 8.61 -12.23 11.80
N VAL A 85 7.46 -12.01 11.15
CA VAL A 85 7.30 -10.97 10.13
C VAL A 85 6.11 -10.07 10.41
N ILE A 86 6.25 -8.80 10.09
CA ILE A 86 5.11 -7.92 9.83
C ILE A 86 4.93 -7.81 8.32
N LEU A 87 3.72 -8.10 7.85
CA LEU A 87 3.31 -7.89 6.48
C LEU A 87 2.51 -6.60 6.39
N PHE A 88 2.89 -5.73 5.47
CA PHE A 88 2.11 -4.58 5.08
C PHE A 88 1.69 -4.74 3.61
N ALA A 89 0.46 -5.21 3.41
CA ALA A 89 -0.11 -5.35 2.07
C ALA A 89 -0.70 -4.00 1.62
N PHE A 90 -0.40 -3.60 0.39
CA PHE A 90 -0.90 -2.37 -0.22
C PHE A 90 -1.22 -2.57 -1.70
N GLY A 91 -2.18 -1.79 -2.20
CA GLY A 91 -2.47 -1.74 -3.63
C GLY A 91 -1.45 -0.84 -4.36
N ASP A 92 -1.42 -0.96 -5.69
CA ASP A 92 -0.51 -0.25 -6.61
C ASP A 92 -0.48 1.29 -6.41
N LEU A 93 -1.53 1.82 -5.79
CA LEU A 93 -1.72 3.25 -5.52
C LEU A 93 -0.78 3.80 -4.43
N ILE A 94 -0.39 2.98 -3.46
CA ILE A 94 0.33 3.42 -2.25
C ILE A 94 1.83 3.68 -2.50
N VAL A 95 2.40 3.00 -3.49
CA VAL A 95 3.80 3.16 -3.90
C VAL A 95 4.07 4.61 -4.30
N HIS A 96 3.13 5.22 -5.00
CA HIS A 96 3.29 6.61 -5.40
C HIS A 96 3.11 7.59 -4.26
N ASP A 97 2.26 7.31 -3.26
CA ASP A 97 2.19 8.17 -2.07
C ASP A 97 3.54 8.16 -1.32
N LEU A 98 4.23 7.01 -1.29
CA LEU A 98 5.62 6.86 -0.82
C LEU A 98 6.64 7.60 -1.70
N LEU A 99 6.51 7.53 -3.03
CA LEU A 99 7.44 8.13 -4.02
C LEU A 99 7.07 9.57 -4.45
N THR A 100 5.98 10.17 -3.93
CA THR A 100 5.51 11.52 -4.34
C THR A 100 6.58 12.59 -4.07
N PHE A 101 7.48 12.31 -3.14
CA PHE A 101 8.72 13.03 -3.02
C PHE A 101 9.78 12.21 -3.71
N ARG A 102 10.03 12.45 -4.99
CA ARG A 102 11.35 12.80 -5.55
C ARG A 102 11.42 12.44 -7.04
N PRO A 103 12.13 13.25 -7.85
CA PRO A 103 12.30 12.98 -9.27
C PRO A 103 13.06 11.67 -9.42
N TYR A 104 12.53 10.77 -10.23
CA TYR A 104 13.22 9.54 -10.60
C TYR A 104 14.60 9.85 -11.15
N ALA A 105 15.63 9.63 -10.35
CA ALA A 105 17.00 9.71 -10.83
C ALA A 105 17.25 8.50 -11.74
N SER A 106 17.57 8.77 -13.00
CA SER A 106 18.03 7.78 -13.97
C SER A 106 19.32 7.13 -13.45
N PHE A 107 19.23 5.91 -12.90
CA PHE A 107 20.40 5.20 -12.38
C PHE A 107 20.77 3.99 -13.24
N GLN A 108 22.06 3.94 -13.58
CA GLN A 108 22.69 2.97 -14.48
C GLN A 108 23.32 1.78 -13.75
N ASP A 109 23.36 1.73 -12.42
CA ASP A 109 24.03 0.63 -11.72
C ASP A 109 23.15 -0.03 -10.66
N LYS A 110 22.36 -1.02 -11.11
CA LYS A 110 21.45 -1.84 -10.29
C LYS A 110 22.13 -3.09 -9.70
N SER A 111 23.43 -3.24 -9.90
CA SER A 111 24.10 -4.54 -9.74
C SER A 111 24.49 -4.89 -8.30
N ALA A 112 24.76 -3.89 -7.44
CA ALA A 112 25.36 -4.12 -6.13
C ALA A 112 24.37 -4.32 -4.97
N LEU A 113 23.09 -3.96 -5.13
CA LEU A 113 22.06 -4.04 -4.08
C LEU A 113 20.85 -4.93 -4.46
N LYS A 114 20.90 -5.60 -5.62
CA LYS A 114 19.86 -6.52 -6.05
C LYS A 114 19.85 -7.75 -5.13
N GLY A 115 18.89 -7.79 -4.21
CA GLY A 115 18.54 -8.98 -3.43
C GLY A 115 18.64 -8.83 -1.92
N THR A 116 19.44 -7.89 -1.42
CA THR A 116 19.55 -7.62 0.02
C THR A 116 18.54 -6.56 0.39
N GLY A 117 17.46 -6.92 1.10
CA GLY A 117 16.47 -5.95 1.58
C GLY A 117 17.08 -4.77 2.35
N LEU A 118 16.30 -3.72 2.64
CA LEU A 118 16.80 -2.58 3.42
C LEU A 118 16.89 -2.92 4.90
N ARG A 119 18.02 -2.65 5.55
CA ARG A 119 18.17 -2.86 7.00
C ARG A 119 17.33 -1.85 7.78
N PHE A 120 16.74 -2.25 8.90
CA PHE A 120 15.98 -1.34 9.77
C PHE A 120 16.88 -0.22 10.30
N ALA A 121 16.37 1.01 10.27
CA ALA A 121 16.95 2.18 10.92
C ALA A 121 15.98 2.68 12.01
N GLU A 122 16.45 3.35 13.06
CA GLU A 122 15.54 4.01 13.99
C GLU A 122 14.99 5.31 13.36
N PRO A 123 13.71 5.67 13.60
CA PRO A 123 12.77 5.05 14.54
C PRO A 123 11.92 3.88 13.98
N LEU A 124 12.22 3.34 12.79
CA LEU A 124 11.41 2.27 12.18
C LEU A 124 11.34 1.02 13.06
N ASN A 125 12.47 0.57 13.61
CA ASN A 125 12.48 -0.62 14.45
C ASN A 125 11.60 -0.43 15.70
N SER A 126 11.72 0.71 16.39
CA SER A 126 10.84 1.04 17.53
C SER A 126 9.35 1.09 17.13
N PHE A 127 9.03 1.69 15.98
CA PHE A 127 7.68 1.71 15.43
C PHE A 127 7.13 0.30 15.18
N LEU A 128 7.92 -0.57 14.55
CA LEU A 128 7.51 -1.94 14.24
C LEU A 128 7.29 -2.76 15.51
N GLN A 129 8.14 -2.61 16.53
CA GLN A 129 7.94 -3.26 17.83
C GLN A 129 6.62 -2.85 18.49
N LEU A 130 6.29 -1.56 18.47
CA LEU A 130 5.00 -1.08 18.96
C LEU A 130 3.82 -1.61 18.12
N LEU A 131 4.01 -1.71 16.80
CA LEU A 131 2.99 -2.25 15.90
C LEU A 131 2.71 -3.74 16.17
N VAL A 132 3.73 -4.54 16.52
CA VAL A 132 3.54 -5.92 16.98
C VAL A 132 2.58 -5.96 18.17
N LEU A 133 2.81 -5.11 19.19
CA LEU A 133 1.95 -5.06 20.38
C LEU A 133 0.49 -4.76 20.02
N TYR A 134 0.24 -3.79 19.13
CA TYR A 134 -1.12 -3.50 18.68
C TYR A 134 -1.77 -4.70 17.99
N LEU A 135 -1.04 -5.37 17.11
CA LEU A 135 -1.56 -6.52 16.35
C LEU A 135 -1.82 -7.73 17.25
N GLU A 136 -0.94 -8.02 18.21
CA GLU A 136 -1.12 -9.09 19.19
C GLU A 136 -2.30 -8.82 20.12
N MET A 137 -2.50 -7.56 20.52
CA MET A 137 -3.66 -7.12 21.30
C MET A 137 -4.96 -7.03 20.48
N LYS A 138 -4.91 -7.31 19.17
CA LYS A 138 -6.04 -7.18 18.23
C LYS A 138 -6.64 -5.77 18.20
N LEU A 139 -5.77 -4.77 18.31
CA LEU A 139 -6.09 -3.37 18.06
C LEU A 139 -5.85 -3.11 16.57
N ASP A 140 -6.88 -3.24 15.75
CA ASP A 140 -6.77 -3.17 14.28
C ASP A 140 -7.91 -2.40 13.61
N ASP A 141 -8.46 -1.41 14.31
CA ASP A 141 -9.49 -0.56 13.76
C ASP A 141 -8.97 0.33 12.61
N VAL A 142 -9.90 0.81 11.79
CA VAL A 142 -9.59 1.59 10.58
C VAL A 142 -8.82 2.87 10.91
N SER A 143 -9.06 3.52 12.06
CA SER A 143 -8.34 4.74 12.45
C SER A 143 -6.88 4.41 12.70
N LEU A 144 -6.62 3.39 13.52
CA LEU A 144 -5.28 2.99 13.86
C LEU A 144 -4.50 2.55 12.62
N TYR A 145 -5.11 1.76 11.73
CA TYR A 145 -4.51 1.40 10.45
C TYR A 145 -4.11 2.64 9.63
N ILE A 146 -5.02 3.60 9.49
CA ILE A 146 -4.78 4.83 8.74
C ILE A 146 -3.62 5.63 9.34
N THR A 147 -3.61 5.80 10.67
CA THR A 147 -2.55 6.52 11.40
C THR A 147 -1.21 5.82 11.29
N LYS A 148 -1.15 4.50 11.54
CA LYS A 148 0.09 3.73 11.51
C LYS A 148 0.66 3.61 10.10
N ARG A 149 -0.19 3.59 9.08
CA ARG A 149 0.26 3.66 7.68
C ARG A 149 0.93 5.00 7.37
N GLN A 150 0.34 6.12 7.80
CA GLN A 150 0.95 7.43 7.59
C GLN A 150 2.29 7.57 8.31
N GLU A 151 2.33 7.11 9.57
CA GLU A 151 3.54 7.10 10.38
C GLU A 151 4.63 6.24 9.73
N LEU A 152 4.29 5.04 9.25
CA LEU A 152 5.22 4.19 8.51
C LEU A 152 5.81 4.92 7.29
N PHE A 153 4.98 5.57 6.46
CA PHE A 153 5.49 6.26 5.27
C PHE A 153 6.33 7.48 5.61
N TYR A 154 5.95 8.21 6.66
CA TYR A 154 6.76 9.30 7.17
C TYR A 154 8.13 8.81 7.62
N ILE A 155 8.18 7.71 8.38
CA ILE A 155 9.43 7.11 8.85
C ILE A 155 10.27 6.63 7.67
N LEU A 156 9.69 5.85 6.74
CA LEU A 156 10.41 5.35 5.56
C LEU A 156 11.06 6.49 4.75
N ASN A 157 10.32 7.58 4.53
CA ASN A 157 10.82 8.77 3.81
C ASN A 157 11.82 9.63 4.61
N SER A 158 11.89 9.44 5.93
CA SER A 158 12.78 10.19 6.81
C SER A 158 14.11 9.46 7.03
N VAL A 159 14.09 8.12 7.11
CA VAL A 159 15.26 7.32 7.45
C VAL A 159 15.99 6.74 6.25
N TYR A 160 15.31 6.58 5.11
CA TYR A 160 15.92 6.08 3.87
C TYR A 160 16.02 7.17 2.82
N ASN A 161 17.11 7.15 2.06
CA ASN A 161 17.30 8.03 0.92
C ASN A 161 16.59 7.53 -0.34
N GLU A 162 16.63 8.34 -1.40
CA GLU A 162 16.03 8.01 -2.71
C GLU A 162 16.53 6.71 -3.28
N GLN A 163 17.84 6.49 -3.19
CA GLN A 163 18.48 5.35 -3.81
C GLN A 163 18.02 4.06 -3.13
N GLU A 164 17.99 4.05 -1.80
CA GLU A 164 17.53 2.93 -0.98
C GLU A 164 16.06 2.60 -1.27
N LEU A 165 15.18 3.60 -1.28
CA LEU A 165 13.76 3.40 -1.58
C LEU A 165 13.54 2.96 -3.02
N ALA A 166 14.26 3.52 -3.99
CA ALA A 166 14.17 3.13 -5.40
C ALA A 166 14.62 1.69 -5.63
N ILE A 167 15.63 1.23 -4.89
CA ILE A 167 16.09 -0.17 -4.90
C ILE A 167 15.03 -1.08 -4.27
N LEU A 168 14.49 -0.70 -3.10
CA LEU A 168 13.46 -1.48 -2.41
C LEU A 168 12.24 -1.70 -3.31
N PHE A 169 11.81 -0.67 -4.03
CA PHE A 169 10.67 -0.73 -4.95
C PHE A 169 11.07 -0.96 -6.40
N SER A 170 12.28 -1.49 -6.66
CA SER A 170 12.86 -1.57 -8.01
C SER A 170 12.00 -2.33 -9.04
N SER A 171 11.27 -3.36 -8.63
CA SER A 171 10.38 -4.10 -9.54
C SER A 171 9.19 -3.25 -9.98
N LEU A 172 8.65 -2.40 -9.10
CA LEU A 172 7.60 -1.46 -9.43
C LEU A 172 8.14 -0.33 -10.32
N THR A 173 9.39 0.07 -10.10
CA THR A 173 10.01 1.13 -10.88
C THR A 173 10.42 0.70 -12.28
N GLU A 174 10.82 -0.56 -12.45
CA GLU A 174 11.11 -1.16 -13.76
C GLU A 174 9.85 -1.38 -14.59
N GLN A 175 8.70 -1.59 -13.93
CA GLN A 175 7.40 -1.80 -14.56
C GLN A 175 6.60 -0.50 -14.78
N SER A 176 7.10 0.65 -14.32
CA SER A 176 6.42 1.94 -14.52
C SER A 176 6.61 2.41 -15.96
N SER A 177 5.55 2.38 -16.75
CA SER A 177 5.57 2.97 -18.09
C SER A 177 5.47 4.50 -18.00
N LYS A 178 6.05 5.21 -18.97
CA LYS A 178 5.86 6.67 -19.14
C LYS A 178 4.38 7.09 -19.11
N PHE A 179 3.49 6.20 -19.57
CA PHE A 179 2.06 6.41 -19.48
C PHE A 179 1.55 6.45 -18.02
N LYS A 180 2.00 5.52 -17.17
CA LYS A 180 1.63 5.51 -15.74
C LYS A 180 2.13 6.79 -15.05
N GLU A 181 3.35 7.22 -15.33
CA GLU A 181 3.94 8.47 -14.80
C GLU A 181 3.07 9.68 -15.15
N GLN A 182 2.76 9.84 -16.44
CA GLN A 182 1.93 10.93 -16.92
C GLN A 182 0.53 10.96 -16.29
N ILE A 183 -0.10 9.79 -16.07
CA ILE A 183 -1.36 9.69 -15.33
C ILE A 183 -1.22 10.28 -13.93
N LEU A 184 -0.17 9.92 -13.22
CA LEU A 184 0.02 10.28 -11.82
C LEU A 184 0.34 11.77 -11.63
N GLU A 185 1.04 12.37 -12.59
CA GLU A 185 1.30 13.80 -12.60
C GLU A 185 0.03 14.62 -12.87
N ASN A 186 -0.92 14.08 -13.65
CA ASN A 186 -2.04 14.85 -14.20
C ASN A 186 -3.41 14.50 -13.62
N TYR A 187 -3.59 13.37 -12.94
CA TYR A 187 -4.92 12.92 -12.50
C TYR A 187 -5.60 13.86 -11.51
N LEU A 188 -4.83 14.62 -10.72
CA LEU A 188 -5.37 15.62 -9.79
C LEU A 188 -5.85 16.88 -10.51
N SER A 189 -5.31 17.15 -11.69
CA SER A 189 -5.64 18.32 -12.52
C SER A 189 -6.85 18.08 -13.42
N ALA A 190 -7.31 16.82 -13.54
CA ALA A 190 -8.46 16.43 -14.36
C ALA A 190 -9.72 16.22 -13.50
N LYS A 191 -10.86 16.76 -13.93
CA LYS A 191 -12.14 16.57 -13.24
C LYS A 191 -12.83 15.27 -13.63
N ASN A 192 -12.50 14.73 -14.80
CA ASN A 192 -13.11 13.50 -15.32
C ASN A 192 -12.15 12.75 -16.26
N VAL A 193 -12.55 11.54 -16.64
CA VAL A 193 -11.77 10.65 -17.53
C VAL A 193 -11.48 11.31 -18.88
N GLY A 194 -12.41 12.10 -19.42
CA GLY A 194 -12.25 12.76 -20.71
C GLY A 194 -11.18 13.86 -20.66
N GLU A 195 -11.21 14.68 -19.62
CA GLU A 195 -10.17 15.69 -19.38
C GLU A 195 -8.80 15.05 -19.15
N LEU A 196 -8.72 13.97 -18.37
CA LEU A 196 -7.46 13.26 -18.16
C LEU A 196 -6.91 12.66 -19.47
N ALA A 197 -7.77 12.07 -20.29
CA ALA A 197 -7.38 11.58 -21.61
C ALA A 197 -6.86 12.72 -22.50
N SER A 198 -7.56 13.86 -22.50
CA SER A 198 -7.20 15.04 -23.29
C SER A 198 -5.88 15.68 -22.84
N LEU A 199 -5.65 15.82 -21.53
CA LEU A 199 -4.39 16.33 -20.97
C LEU A 199 -3.18 15.50 -21.42
N LEU A 200 -3.39 14.21 -21.62
CA LEU A 200 -2.36 13.26 -22.03
C LEU A 200 -2.30 13.03 -23.55
N GLY A 201 -3.12 13.75 -24.33
CA GLY A 201 -3.13 13.66 -25.78
C GLY A 201 -3.79 12.38 -26.35
N TYR A 202 -4.65 11.71 -25.57
CA TYR A 202 -5.34 10.49 -26.01
C TYR A 202 -6.82 10.75 -26.33
N GLY A 203 -7.32 10.07 -27.36
CA GLY A 203 -8.76 9.86 -27.51
C GLY A 203 -9.31 8.98 -26.38
N VAL A 204 -10.51 9.29 -25.87
CA VAL A 204 -11.09 8.66 -24.67
C VAL A 204 -11.17 7.13 -24.77
N THR A 205 -11.51 6.58 -25.93
CA THR A 205 -11.62 5.12 -26.14
C THR A 205 -10.25 4.45 -26.00
N ASN A 206 -9.24 4.94 -26.72
CA ASN A 206 -7.88 4.41 -26.68
C ASN A 206 -7.27 4.55 -25.28
N PHE A 207 -7.56 5.68 -24.63
CA PHE A 207 -7.14 5.93 -23.26
C PHE A 207 -7.67 4.88 -22.28
N ARG A 208 -8.96 4.55 -22.34
CA ARG A 208 -9.57 3.55 -21.46
C ARG A 208 -8.98 2.15 -21.64
N VAL A 209 -8.74 1.76 -22.89
CA VAL A 209 -8.11 0.46 -23.23
C VAL A 209 -6.70 0.42 -22.66
N LYS A 210 -5.86 1.39 -23.04
CA LYS A 210 -4.47 1.50 -22.58
C LYS A 210 -4.38 1.59 -21.05
N PHE A 211 -5.29 2.32 -20.41
CA PHE A 211 -5.33 2.42 -18.96
C PHE A 211 -5.63 1.06 -18.32
N LYS A 212 -6.64 0.34 -18.80
CA LYS A 212 -7.00 -0.96 -18.24
C LYS A 212 -5.87 -1.99 -18.42
N GLU A 213 -5.17 -1.96 -19.55
CA GLU A 213 -4.00 -2.81 -19.80
C GLU A 213 -2.86 -2.51 -18.81
N GLN A 214 -2.61 -1.23 -18.54
CA GLN A 214 -1.47 -0.82 -17.69
C GLN A 214 -1.76 -0.91 -16.20
N PHE A 215 -3.01 -0.68 -15.78
CA PHE A 215 -3.40 -0.60 -14.36
C PHE A 215 -4.27 -1.78 -13.89
N GLY A 216 -4.66 -2.71 -14.77
CA GLY A 216 -5.53 -3.85 -14.45
C GLY A 216 -6.98 -3.49 -14.11
N VAL A 217 -7.29 -2.21 -13.89
CA VAL A 217 -8.62 -1.70 -13.52
C VAL A 217 -9.07 -0.60 -14.48
N SER A 218 -10.38 -0.35 -14.54
CA SER A 218 -10.89 0.78 -15.33
C SER A 218 -10.46 2.12 -14.72
N VAL A 219 -10.17 3.10 -15.57
CA VAL A 219 -9.81 4.46 -15.13
C VAL A 219 -10.85 5.10 -14.22
N TYR A 220 -12.13 4.84 -14.45
CA TYR A 220 -13.20 5.32 -13.57
C TYR A 220 -13.05 4.74 -12.15
N ARG A 221 -12.89 3.41 -12.04
CA ARG A 221 -12.72 2.73 -10.75
C ARG A 221 -11.45 3.20 -10.04
N TRP A 222 -10.37 3.42 -10.79
CA TRP A 222 -9.11 3.92 -10.28
C TRP A 222 -9.23 5.34 -9.69
N LEU A 223 -9.82 6.28 -10.44
CA LEU A 223 -10.06 7.66 -9.98
C LEU A 223 -11.02 7.68 -8.78
N LEU A 224 -12.05 6.84 -8.80
CA LEU A 224 -13.00 6.71 -7.71
C LEU A 224 -12.33 6.22 -6.42
N ASN A 225 -11.44 5.24 -6.51
CA ASN A 225 -10.67 4.76 -5.36
C ASN A 225 -9.77 5.86 -4.78
N ARG A 226 -9.02 6.56 -5.64
CA ARG A 226 -8.18 7.71 -5.23
C ARG A 226 -8.97 8.83 -4.56
N LYS A 227 -10.12 9.20 -5.14
CA LYS A 227 -11.05 10.17 -4.56
C LYS A 227 -11.52 9.70 -3.18
N SER A 228 -11.88 8.43 -3.04
CA SER A 228 -12.35 7.83 -1.78
C SER A 228 -11.26 7.83 -0.71
N GLN A 229 -10.02 7.51 -1.06
CA GLN A 229 -8.90 7.55 -0.10
C GLN A 229 -8.66 8.97 0.43
N ARG A 230 -8.66 9.99 -0.44
CA ARG A 230 -8.45 11.38 -0.01
C ARG A 230 -9.59 11.89 0.88
N ILE A 231 -10.83 11.54 0.55
CA ILE A 231 -12.01 11.95 1.32
C ILE A 231 -12.01 11.34 2.72
N ILE A 232 -11.70 10.04 2.86
CA ILE A 232 -11.71 9.42 4.18
C ILE A 232 -10.68 10.11 5.09
N TYR A 233 -9.47 10.41 4.61
CA TYR A 233 -8.47 11.16 5.37
C TYR A 233 -8.97 12.51 5.88
N ARG A 234 -9.65 13.29 5.03
CA ARG A 234 -10.20 14.59 5.44
C ARG A 234 -11.31 14.47 6.46
N ILE A 235 -12.16 13.45 6.33
CA ILE A 235 -13.23 13.21 7.30
C ILE A 235 -12.65 12.83 8.67
N THR A 236 -11.60 12.00 8.68
CA THR A 236 -11.23 11.21 9.85
C THR A 236 -9.95 11.64 10.53
N VAL A 237 -8.93 12.03 9.76
CA VAL A 237 -7.61 12.43 10.28
C VAL A 237 -7.56 13.93 10.45
N TYR A 238 -7.87 14.68 9.40
CA TYR A 238 -7.81 16.15 9.45
C TYR A 238 -9.05 16.76 10.11
N GLY A 239 -10.18 16.07 10.05
CA GLY A 239 -11.41 16.51 10.69
C GLY A 239 -12.11 17.68 9.98
N ASP A 240 -11.81 17.89 8.70
CA ASP A 240 -12.27 19.01 7.89
C ASP A 240 -13.80 19.14 7.87
N GLU A 241 -14.30 20.36 7.78
CA GLU A 241 -15.74 20.60 7.67
C GLU A 241 -16.35 19.91 6.45
N PHE A 242 -17.54 19.32 6.61
CA PHE A 242 -18.17 18.58 5.51
C PHE A 242 -18.49 19.47 4.31
N SER A 243 -18.84 20.74 4.54
CA SER A 243 -19.03 21.74 3.47
C SER A 243 -17.75 21.91 2.64
N GLN A 244 -16.60 22.05 3.29
CA GLN A 244 -15.31 22.19 2.61
C GLN A 244 -14.98 20.94 1.77
N ILE A 245 -15.22 19.74 2.31
CA ILE A 245 -15.00 18.48 1.57
C ILE A 245 -15.96 18.39 0.36
N ILE A 246 -17.22 18.81 0.54
CA ILE A 246 -18.21 18.84 -0.53
C ILE A 246 -17.73 19.71 -1.69
N ASP A 247 -17.30 20.93 -1.38
CA ASP A 247 -16.87 21.92 -2.37
C ASP A 247 -15.59 21.48 -3.09
N ASP A 248 -14.56 21.09 -2.34
CA ASP A 248 -13.24 20.73 -2.90
C ASP A 248 -13.27 19.49 -3.79
N PHE A 249 -14.20 18.56 -3.53
CA PHE A 249 -14.36 17.34 -4.35
C PHE A 249 -15.49 17.44 -5.38
N GLY A 250 -16.07 18.63 -5.54
CA GLY A 250 -17.09 18.92 -6.55
C GLY A 250 -18.39 18.13 -6.36
N PHE A 251 -18.79 17.86 -5.12
CA PHE A 251 -20.09 17.24 -4.85
C PHE A 251 -21.20 18.29 -5.01
N SER A 252 -22.18 17.99 -5.85
CA SER A 252 -23.30 18.90 -6.13
C SER A 252 -24.21 19.21 -4.94
N SER A 253 -24.17 18.40 -3.87
CA SER A 253 -24.96 18.63 -2.65
C SER A 253 -24.46 17.76 -1.48
N PRO A 254 -24.83 18.11 -0.23
CA PRO A 254 -24.63 17.22 0.92
C PRO A 254 -25.27 15.83 0.75
N SER A 255 -26.39 15.75 0.04
CA SER A 255 -27.06 14.48 -0.28
C SER A 255 -26.24 13.61 -1.24
N HIS A 256 -25.60 14.23 -2.24
CA HIS A 256 -24.68 13.53 -3.14
C HIS A 256 -23.45 13.00 -2.38
N PHE A 257 -22.87 13.81 -1.51
CA PHE A 257 -21.75 13.38 -0.66
C PHE A 257 -22.14 12.24 0.31
N ASN A 258 -23.32 12.31 0.91
CA ASN A 258 -23.84 11.22 1.75
C ASN A 258 -24.00 9.90 0.97
N LYS A 259 -24.58 9.95 -0.23
CA LYS A 259 -24.74 8.78 -1.11
C LYS A 259 -23.38 8.19 -1.49
N PHE A 260 -22.41 9.05 -1.80
CA PHE A 260 -21.04 8.65 -2.07
C PHE A 260 -20.44 7.89 -0.87
N CYS A 261 -20.49 8.45 0.33
CA CYS A 261 -19.93 7.80 1.52
C CYS A 261 -20.60 6.45 1.82
N ARG A 262 -21.92 6.36 1.71
CA ARG A 262 -22.63 5.08 1.88
C ARG A 262 -22.21 4.05 0.83
N SER A 263 -22.04 4.46 -0.43
CA SER A 263 -21.61 3.56 -1.49
C SER A 263 -20.17 3.10 -1.34
N GLN A 264 -19.25 3.98 -0.92
CA GLN A 264 -17.82 3.65 -0.86
C GLN A 264 -17.40 3.01 0.46
N TYR A 265 -18.07 3.34 1.57
CA TYR A 265 -17.64 2.92 2.92
C TYR A 265 -18.75 2.25 3.74
N GLY A 266 -19.98 2.15 3.21
CA GLY A 266 -21.13 1.61 3.93
C GLY A 266 -21.69 2.54 5.03
N LEU A 267 -21.14 3.74 5.21
CA LEU A 267 -21.45 4.65 6.31
C LEU A 267 -21.66 6.09 5.80
N THR A 268 -22.44 6.87 6.53
CA THR A 268 -22.59 8.33 6.30
C THR A 268 -21.33 9.08 6.75
N PRO A 269 -21.09 10.32 6.27
CA PRO A 269 -19.96 11.14 6.71
C PRO A 269 -19.94 11.34 8.25
N CYS A 270 -21.09 11.55 8.87
CA CYS A 270 -21.22 11.70 10.32
C CYS A 270 -20.85 10.39 11.06
N GLU A 271 -21.30 9.24 10.57
CA GLU A 271 -20.96 7.94 11.15
C GLU A 271 -19.46 7.65 11.00
N LEU A 272 -18.87 7.95 9.83
CA LEU A 272 -17.42 7.82 9.61
C LEU A 272 -16.63 8.67 10.60
N ARG A 273 -17.05 9.93 10.82
CA ARG A 273 -16.41 10.82 11.80
C ARG A 273 -16.58 10.33 13.22
N LYS A 274 -17.75 9.79 13.58
CA LYS A 274 -18.03 9.29 14.94
C LYS A 274 -17.26 8.01 15.23
N LYS A 275 -17.29 7.03 14.32
CA LYS A 275 -16.69 5.70 14.50
C LYS A 275 -15.18 5.74 14.80
N LEU A 276 -14.52 6.86 14.49
CA LEU A 276 -13.09 7.07 14.74
C LEU A 276 -12.81 8.07 15.88
N LYS A 277 -13.82 8.84 16.33
CA LYS A 277 -13.74 9.64 17.56
C LYS A 277 -14.07 8.83 18.82
N THR A 278 -14.97 7.84 18.73
CA THR A 278 -15.38 7.04 19.90
C THR A 278 -14.27 6.11 20.41
N ASN A 279 -13.26 5.80 19.59
CA ASN A 279 -12.10 4.99 20.00
C ASN A 279 -10.98 5.79 20.72
N ASN A 280 -11.09 7.12 20.82
CA ASN A 280 -10.12 7.95 21.55
C ASN A 280 -10.57 8.27 22.99
N ASN A 281 -11.77 7.83 23.40
CA ASN A 281 -12.39 8.16 24.70
C ASN A 281 -12.81 6.89 25.49
N SER A 282 -12.16 5.74 25.28
CA SER A 282 -12.42 4.51 26.05
C SER A 282 -11.13 3.85 26.47
#